data_AF-A0AAV6L8D7-F1
#
_entry.id   AF-A0AAV6L8D7-F1
#
_cell.length_a   1.000
_cell.length_b   1.000
_cell.length_c   1.000
_cell.angle_alpha   90.00
_cell.angle_beta   90.00
_cell.angle_gamma   90.00
#
_symmetry.space_group_name_H-M   'P 1'
#
loop_
_entity.id
_entity.type
_entity.pdbx_description
1 polymer ?
#
loop_
_entity_poly.entity_id
_entity_poly.type
_entity_poly.pdbx_seq_one_letter_code
_entity_poly.pdbx_strand_id
1 'polypeptide(L)'
;MATARALLLRPHQTLTLIQTHLLRSLSTSPPNHQFLSANDFLNSWTPHTDPKRAEAELALLRREYAKKVKAYRKEYIEEVELERIEKQRKDEAKREAMRIANEERRAAKVASKKAKAAEREVAEEEFRQTLLKERTQKLEYWRLKEKHREEKKKEKKELLRRKSSTWVDEDKLEKAILEVIVDIKPL
;
A
#
# COMPACT_ATOMS: atom_id res chain seq x y z
N MET A 1 -24.48 34.00 48.44
CA MET A 1 -23.11 33.48 48.63
C MET A 1 -22.63 32.99 47.27
N ALA A 2 -21.62 33.66 46.74
CA ALA A 2 -21.15 33.57 45.36
C ALA A 2 -20.36 32.29 45.10
N THR A 3 -20.51 31.68 43.91
CA THR A 3 -19.48 30.80 43.34
C THR A 3 -19.51 30.79 41.79
N ALA A 4 -18.45 31.38 41.25
CA ALA A 4 -17.71 31.06 40.02
C ALA A 4 -18.47 30.51 38.79
N ARG A 5 -18.69 31.38 37.80
CA ARG A 5 -18.80 30.99 36.38
C ARG A 5 -17.41 30.61 35.86
N ALA A 6 -17.15 29.31 35.72
CA ALA A 6 -15.97 28.80 35.04
C ALA A 6 -16.06 29.10 33.53
N LEU A 7 -15.13 29.91 33.03
CA LEU A 7 -14.91 30.15 31.61
C LEU A 7 -14.32 28.88 30.99
N LEU A 8 -15.14 28.11 30.29
CA LEU A 8 -14.65 27.07 29.38
C LEU A 8 -14.08 27.78 28.14
N LEU A 9 -12.76 27.97 28.14
CA LEU A 9 -11.98 28.23 26.94
C LEU A 9 -12.26 27.11 25.93
N ARG A 10 -12.98 27.43 24.85
CA ARG A 10 -12.98 26.60 23.64
C ARG A 10 -11.64 26.81 22.93
N PRO A 11 -10.87 25.76 22.61
CA PRO A 11 -9.76 25.92 21.70
C PRO A 11 -10.34 26.20 20.31
N HIS A 12 -10.03 27.37 19.75
CA HIS A 12 -10.24 27.65 18.35
C HIS A 12 -9.43 26.63 17.54
N GLN A 13 -10.13 25.77 16.81
CA GLN A 13 -9.52 24.93 15.80
C GLN A 13 -8.99 25.87 14.71
N THR A 14 -7.69 26.13 14.72
CA THR A 14 -7.03 26.72 13.58
C THR A 14 -7.01 25.66 12.48
N LEU A 15 -7.79 25.92 11.43
CA LEU A 15 -7.65 25.20 10.16
C LEU A 15 -6.24 25.49 9.65
N THR A 16 -5.33 24.54 9.84
CA THR A 16 -4.05 24.54 9.15
C THR A 16 -4.36 24.35 7.68
N LEU A 17 -4.34 25.46 6.94
CA LEU A 17 -4.27 25.46 5.49
C LEU A 17 -2.97 24.73 5.13
N ILE A 18 -3.06 23.43 4.87
CA ILE A 18 -1.98 22.68 4.24
C ILE A 18 -1.87 23.24 2.83
N GLN A 19 -1.03 24.27 2.70
CA GLN A 19 -0.64 24.81 1.42
C GLN A 19 0.20 23.72 0.75
N THR A 20 -0.45 22.85 -0.02
CA THR A 20 0.23 21.96 -0.94
C THR A 20 0.87 22.86 -2.00
N HIS A 21 2.09 23.30 -1.72
CA HIS A 21 2.96 23.86 -2.73
C HIS A 21 3.18 22.74 -3.74
N LEU A 22 2.37 22.75 -4.79
CA LEU A 22 2.64 22.06 -6.03
C LEU A 22 4.10 22.34 -6.37
N LEU A 23 4.94 21.32 -6.28
CA LEU A 23 6.23 21.29 -6.95
C LEU A 23 5.94 21.29 -8.45
N ARG A 24 5.50 22.44 -8.95
CA ARG A 24 5.60 22.77 -10.35
C ARG A 24 7.08 23.05 -10.55
N SER A 25 7.84 22.00 -10.85
CA SER A 25 9.16 22.15 -11.43
C SER A 25 8.95 22.86 -12.78
N LEU A 26 8.88 24.19 -12.76
CA LEU A 26 9.26 24.95 -13.92
C LEU A 26 10.72 24.59 -14.12
N SER A 27 10.99 23.86 -15.19
CA SER A 27 12.27 23.88 -15.87
C SER A 27 12.59 25.34 -16.20
N THR A 28 13.07 26.10 -15.22
CA THR A 28 13.63 27.42 -15.45
C THR A 28 15.04 27.20 -15.98
N SER A 29 15.12 26.72 -17.24
CA SER A 29 16.31 27.04 -18.02
C SER A 29 16.32 28.57 -18.11
N PRO A 30 17.41 29.25 -17.71
CA PRO A 30 17.48 30.69 -17.85
C PRO A 30 17.20 31.04 -19.32
N PRO A 31 16.40 32.06 -19.61
CA PRO A 31 16.23 32.53 -20.98
C PRO A 31 17.60 32.99 -21.49
N ASN A 32 18.29 32.14 -22.25
CA ASN A 32 19.48 32.48 -23.02
C ASN A 32 19.06 33.34 -24.24
N HIS A 33 18.26 34.36 -24.01
CA HIS A 33 17.86 35.31 -25.02
C HIS A 33 18.72 36.55 -24.80
N GLN A 34 19.83 36.64 -25.54
CA GLN A 34 20.52 37.91 -25.69
C GLN A 34 19.62 38.83 -26.52
N PHE A 35 19.13 39.90 -25.90
CA PHE A 35 18.43 40.94 -26.62
C PHE A 35 19.40 41.62 -27.58
N LEU A 36 18.98 41.78 -28.84
CA LEU A 36 19.77 42.50 -29.84
C LEU A 36 19.82 43.99 -29.46
N SER A 37 20.96 44.63 -29.72
CA SER A 37 21.14 46.08 -29.55
C SER A 37 20.19 46.86 -30.47
N ALA A 38 19.90 48.11 -30.09
CA ALA A 38 19.11 49.02 -30.92
C ALA A 38 19.69 49.09 -32.34
N ASN A 39 18.82 49.04 -33.34
CA ASN A 39 19.22 48.90 -34.73
C ASN A 39 19.14 50.27 -35.43
N ASP A 40 20.30 50.89 -35.67
CA ASP A 40 20.42 52.24 -36.27
C ASP A 40 20.02 52.29 -37.75
N PHE A 41 19.80 51.14 -38.38
CA PHE A 41 19.52 51.00 -39.81
C PHE A 41 18.29 51.81 -40.28
N LEU A 42 17.24 51.89 -39.45
CA LEU A 42 15.99 52.59 -39.82
C LEU A 42 16.16 54.10 -40.04
N ASN A 43 17.26 54.70 -39.56
CA ASN A 43 17.56 56.13 -39.69
C ASN A 43 18.66 56.44 -40.71
N SER A 44 19.15 55.44 -41.45
CA SER A 44 20.33 55.59 -42.31
C SER A 44 20.04 56.05 -43.75
N TRP A 45 18.77 56.13 -44.16
CA TRP A 45 18.42 56.54 -45.52
C TRP A 45 18.51 58.05 -45.71
N THR A 46 19.32 58.49 -46.66
CA THR A 46 19.39 59.89 -47.09
C THR A 46 18.89 59.99 -48.54
N PRO A 47 17.90 60.85 -48.84
CA PRO A 47 17.38 60.99 -50.20
C PRO A 47 18.41 61.68 -51.10
N HIS A 48 18.74 61.06 -52.23
CA HIS A 48 19.64 61.63 -53.25
C HIS A 48 18.94 62.70 -54.11
N THR A 49 19.71 63.72 -54.53
CA THR A 49 19.21 64.86 -55.34
C THR A 49 18.73 64.45 -56.75
N ASP A 50 19.27 63.37 -57.32
CA ASP A 50 18.92 62.86 -58.65
C ASP A 50 17.84 61.75 -58.57
N PRO A 51 16.65 61.93 -59.16
CA PRO A 51 15.54 60.99 -58.99
C PRO A 51 15.81 59.60 -59.61
N LYS A 52 16.49 59.54 -60.76
CA LYS A 52 16.82 58.26 -61.44
C LYS A 52 17.81 57.41 -60.66
N ARG A 53 18.73 58.04 -59.93
CA ARG A 53 19.73 57.33 -59.10
C ARG A 53 19.10 56.79 -57.83
N ALA A 54 18.27 57.59 -57.16
CA ALA A 54 17.52 57.16 -55.99
C ALA A 54 16.62 55.95 -56.29
N GLU A 55 15.98 55.91 -57.46
CA GLU A 55 15.15 54.76 -57.87
C GLU A 55 15.97 53.49 -58.08
N ALA A 56 17.13 53.59 -58.74
CA ALA A 56 18.01 52.45 -59.00
C ALA A 56 18.55 51.84 -57.69
N GLU A 57 19.01 52.67 -56.76
CA GLU A 57 19.49 52.23 -55.45
C GLU A 57 18.37 51.62 -54.59
N LEU A 58 17.18 52.22 -54.60
CA LEU A 58 16.03 51.65 -53.92
C LEU A 58 15.64 50.28 -54.49
N ALA A 59 15.70 50.13 -55.83
CA ALA A 59 15.45 48.84 -56.48
C ALA A 59 16.49 47.78 -56.09
N LEU A 60 17.77 48.15 -56.01
CA LEU A 60 18.84 47.28 -55.52
C LEU A 60 18.61 46.88 -54.06
N LEU A 61 18.31 47.85 -53.19
CA LEU A 61 18.04 47.61 -51.78
C LEU A 61 16.86 46.65 -51.57
N ARG A 62 15.76 46.84 -52.31
CA ARG A 62 14.60 45.95 -52.29
C ARG A 62 14.97 44.53 -52.70
N ARG A 63 15.79 44.37 -53.75
CA ARG A 63 16.26 43.05 -54.21
C ARG A 63 17.18 42.38 -53.19
N GLU A 64 18.12 43.11 -52.63
CA GLU A 64 19.04 42.58 -51.61
C GLU A 64 18.31 42.19 -50.33
N TYR A 65 17.39 43.03 -49.86
CA TYR A 65 16.55 42.72 -48.72
C TYR A 65 15.71 41.46 -48.96
N ALA A 66 15.06 41.35 -50.13
CA ALA A 66 14.31 40.16 -50.48
C ALA A 66 15.18 38.89 -50.52
N LYS A 67 16.43 38.99 -51.01
CA LYS A 67 17.39 37.88 -50.97
C LYS A 67 17.78 37.51 -49.54
N LYS A 68 18.12 38.48 -48.69
CA LYS A 68 18.47 38.27 -47.27
C LYS A 68 17.33 37.61 -46.50
N VAL A 69 16.11 38.16 -46.61
CA VAL A 69 14.92 37.58 -45.97
C VAL A 69 14.63 36.17 -46.47
N LYS A 70 14.83 35.90 -47.76
CA LYS A 70 14.67 34.54 -48.30
C LYS A 70 15.70 33.55 -47.72
N ALA A 71 16.94 33.98 -47.49
CA ALA A 71 17.95 33.16 -46.83
C ALA A 71 17.56 32.87 -45.38
N TYR A 72 17.21 33.91 -44.60
CA TYR A 72 16.76 33.73 -43.21
C TYR A 72 15.54 32.82 -43.06
N ARG A 73 14.58 32.89 -43.99
CA ARG A 73 13.43 31.97 -43.97
C ARG A 73 13.84 30.52 -44.16
N LYS A 74 14.86 30.24 -44.98
CA LYS A 74 15.36 28.88 -45.17
C LYS A 74 16.06 28.37 -43.92
N GLU A 75 16.97 29.18 -43.37
CA GLU A 75 17.67 28.87 -42.12
C GLU A 75 16.68 28.58 -40.99
N TYR A 76 15.67 29.44 -40.82
CA TYR A 76 14.63 29.24 -39.81
C TYR A 76 13.83 27.93 -40.01
N ILE A 77 13.51 27.58 -41.25
CA ILE A 77 12.82 26.30 -41.54
C ILE A 77 13.69 25.12 -41.14
N GLU A 78 15.00 25.18 -41.43
CA GLU A 78 15.96 24.14 -41.06
C GLU A 78 16.10 24.02 -39.54
N GLU A 79 16.23 25.14 -38.83
CA GLU A 79 16.28 25.18 -37.35
C GLU A 79 15.05 24.54 -36.72
N VAL A 80 13.85 24.94 -37.18
CA VAL A 80 12.58 24.39 -36.68
C VAL A 80 12.47 22.89 -36.94
N GLU A 81 12.99 22.40 -38.07
CA GLU A 81 12.96 20.97 -38.38
C GLU A 81 13.98 20.19 -37.52
N LEU A 82 15.16 20.74 -37.26
CA LEU A 82 16.11 20.16 -36.32
C LEU A 82 15.51 20.04 -34.91
N GLU A 83 14.86 21.09 -34.41
CA GLU A 83 14.17 21.06 -33.12
C GLU A 83 13.06 19.99 -33.08
N ARG A 84 12.31 19.83 -34.18
CA ARG A 84 11.29 18.78 -34.31
C ARG A 84 11.91 17.39 -34.20
N ILE A 85 13.00 17.13 -34.92
CA ILE A 85 13.71 15.85 -34.91
C ILE A 85 14.26 15.56 -33.50
N GLU A 86 14.86 16.55 -32.84
CA GLU A 86 15.34 16.38 -31.47
C GLU A 86 14.21 16.03 -30.49
N LYS A 87 13.07 16.71 -30.64
CA LYS A 87 11.89 16.43 -29.81
C LYS A 87 11.40 14.99 -30.01
N GLN A 88 11.34 14.54 -31.27
CA GLN A 88 10.96 13.15 -31.58
C GLN A 88 11.92 12.14 -30.92
N ARG A 89 13.24 12.34 -31.05
CA ARG A 89 14.24 11.48 -30.40
C ARG A 89 14.08 11.45 -28.88
N LYS A 90 13.84 12.60 -28.26
CA LYS A 90 13.60 12.70 -26.80
C LYS A 90 12.32 11.98 -26.39
N ASP A 91 11.26 12.09 -27.18
CA ASP A 91 9.97 11.46 -26.90
C ASP A 91 10.02 9.94 -27.10
N GLU A 92 10.75 9.45 -28.10
CA GLU A 92 11.03 8.04 -28.32
C GLU A 92 11.82 7.43 -27.16
N ALA A 93 12.93 8.07 -26.77
CA ALA A 93 13.73 7.62 -25.62
C ALA A 93 12.90 7.56 -24.33
N LYS A 94 12.04 8.57 -24.08
CA LYS A 94 11.11 8.55 -22.94
C LYS A 94 10.09 7.41 -23.04
N ARG A 95 9.55 7.14 -24.23
CA ARG A 95 8.57 6.06 -24.45
C ARG A 95 9.20 4.69 -24.18
N GLU A 96 10.43 4.47 -24.64
CA GLU A 96 11.16 3.23 -24.41
C GLU A 96 11.53 3.04 -22.93
N ALA A 97 12.06 4.08 -22.28
CA ALA A 97 12.34 4.06 -20.85
C ALA A 97 11.08 3.74 -20.02
N MET A 98 9.94 4.34 -20.38
CA MET A 98 8.66 4.04 -19.74
C MET A 98 8.19 2.61 -19.99
N ARG A 99 8.44 2.05 -21.18
CA ARG A 99 8.11 0.65 -21.49
C ARG A 99 8.90 -0.30 -20.60
N ILE A 100 10.23 -0.13 -20.54
CA ILE A 100 11.13 -0.95 -19.72
C ILE A 100 10.73 -0.88 -18.24
N ALA A 101 10.54 0.34 -17.71
CA ALA A 101 10.14 0.51 -16.31
C ALA A 101 8.76 -0.10 -15.99
N ASN A 102 7.86 -0.15 -16.96
CA ASN A 102 6.56 -0.81 -16.80
C ASN A 102 6.67 -2.33 -16.86
N GLU A 103 7.52 -2.87 -17.73
CA GLU A 103 7.83 -4.31 -17.80
C GLU A 103 8.46 -4.80 -16.51
N GLU A 104 9.45 -4.09 -15.97
CA GLU A 104 10.07 -4.38 -14.68
C GLU A 104 9.04 -4.35 -13.53
N ARG A 105 8.19 -3.33 -13.48
CA ARG A 105 7.10 -3.25 -12.49
C ARG A 105 6.12 -4.41 -12.62
N ARG A 106 5.80 -4.85 -13.83
CA ARG A 106 4.92 -6.00 -14.07
C ARG A 106 5.59 -7.29 -13.62
N ALA A 107 6.86 -7.50 -13.97
CA ALA A 107 7.65 -8.66 -13.54
C ALA A 107 7.75 -8.74 -12.02
N ALA A 108 8.06 -7.64 -11.35
CA ALA A 108 8.09 -7.55 -9.88
C ALA A 108 6.73 -7.86 -9.25
N LYS A 109 5.62 -7.36 -9.83
CA LYS A 109 4.27 -7.67 -9.37
C LYS A 109 3.93 -9.16 -9.54
N VAL A 110 4.33 -9.78 -10.65
CA VAL A 110 4.11 -11.21 -10.88
C VAL A 110 4.91 -12.05 -9.89
N ALA A 111 6.18 -11.71 -9.68
CA ALA A 111 7.04 -12.39 -8.70
C ALA A 111 6.45 -12.27 -7.27
N SER A 112 6.01 -11.08 -6.86
CA SER A 112 5.36 -10.87 -5.57
C SER A 112 4.05 -11.66 -5.43
N LYS A 113 3.23 -11.72 -6.49
CA LYS A 113 2.01 -12.54 -6.49
C LYS A 113 2.32 -14.03 -6.36
N LYS A 114 3.37 -14.52 -7.04
CA LYS A 114 3.80 -15.92 -6.96
C LYS A 114 4.30 -16.27 -5.55
N ALA A 115 5.11 -15.40 -4.94
CA ALA A 115 5.57 -15.57 -3.56
C ALA A 115 4.38 -15.64 -2.58
N LYS A 116 3.42 -14.71 -2.70
CA LYS A 116 2.20 -14.72 -1.87
C LYS A 116 1.32 -15.95 -2.10
N ALA A 117 1.30 -16.51 -3.32
CA ALA A 117 0.58 -17.74 -3.59
C ALA A 117 1.24 -18.92 -2.86
N ALA A 118 2.56 -19.05 -2.95
CA ALA A 118 3.31 -20.07 -2.22
C ALA A 118 3.14 -19.93 -0.69
N GLU A 119 3.14 -18.71 -0.14
CA GLU A 119 2.86 -18.48 1.28
C GLU A 119 1.46 -18.96 1.69
N ARG A 120 0.45 -18.80 0.83
CA ARG A 120 -0.90 -19.31 1.11
C ARG A 120 -0.96 -20.83 1.07
N GLU A 121 -0.27 -21.47 0.13
CA GLU A 121 -0.19 -22.93 0.07
C GLU A 121 0.44 -23.49 1.36
N VAL A 122 1.56 -22.90 1.82
CA VAL A 122 2.19 -23.29 3.08
C VAL A 122 1.23 -23.08 4.27
N ALA A 123 0.55 -21.93 4.33
CA ALA A 123 -0.41 -21.66 5.40
C ALA A 123 -1.59 -22.66 5.42
N GLU A 124 -2.06 -23.10 4.24
CA GLU A 124 -3.09 -24.14 4.14
C GLU A 124 -2.59 -25.50 4.62
N GLU A 125 -1.33 -25.86 4.31
CA GLU A 125 -0.72 -27.10 4.81
C GLU A 125 -0.57 -27.08 6.33
N GLU A 126 -0.08 -25.98 6.89
CA GLU A 126 0.00 -25.78 8.35
C GLU A 126 -1.39 -25.87 9.00
N PHE A 127 -2.40 -25.27 8.37
CA PHE A 127 -3.79 -25.37 8.83
C PHE A 127 -4.30 -26.83 8.82
N ARG A 128 -3.98 -27.62 7.79
CA ARG A 128 -4.35 -29.04 7.76
C ARG A 128 -3.63 -29.84 8.85
N GLN A 129 -2.35 -29.57 9.09
CA GLN A 129 -1.59 -30.25 10.13
C GLN A 129 -2.12 -29.95 11.53
N THR A 130 -2.43 -28.68 11.82
CA THR A 130 -3.03 -28.27 13.10
C THR A 130 -4.39 -28.95 13.32
N LEU A 131 -5.22 -29.02 12.29
CA LEU A 131 -6.51 -29.69 12.35
C LEU A 131 -6.40 -31.20 12.62
N LEU A 132 -5.39 -31.87 12.06
CA LEU A 132 -5.10 -33.27 12.39
C LEU A 132 -4.67 -33.43 13.85
N LYS A 133 -3.80 -32.56 14.35
CA LYS A 133 -3.36 -32.56 15.76
C LYS A 133 -4.53 -32.34 16.74
N GLU A 134 -5.44 -31.41 16.42
CA GLU A 134 -6.63 -31.20 17.25
C GLU A 134 -7.55 -32.44 17.28
N ARG A 135 -7.72 -33.10 16.12
CA ARG A 135 -8.51 -34.34 16.04
C ARG A 135 -7.89 -35.45 16.89
N THR A 136 -6.57 -35.65 16.83
CA THR A 136 -5.90 -36.67 17.65
C THR A 136 -6.03 -36.37 19.14
N GLN A 137 -5.80 -35.12 19.55
CA GLN A 137 -5.98 -34.70 20.95
C GLN A 137 -7.40 -34.93 21.46
N LYS A 138 -8.42 -34.61 20.65
CA LYS A 138 -9.83 -34.88 20.99
C LYS A 138 -10.10 -36.37 21.13
N LEU A 139 -9.58 -37.20 20.24
CA LEU A 139 -9.73 -38.66 20.32
C LEU A 139 -9.05 -39.22 21.58
N GLU A 140 -7.85 -38.77 21.91
CA GLU A 140 -7.13 -39.16 23.14
C GLU A 140 -7.89 -38.74 24.39
N TYR A 141 -8.41 -37.52 24.42
CA TYR A 141 -9.26 -37.03 25.50
C TYR A 141 -10.50 -37.92 25.70
N TRP A 142 -11.16 -38.33 24.61
CA TRP A 142 -12.31 -39.25 24.68
C TRP A 142 -11.93 -40.62 25.23
N ARG A 143 -10.81 -41.20 24.78
CA ARG A 143 -10.30 -42.48 25.32
C ARG A 143 -10.01 -42.40 26.82
N LEU A 144 -9.41 -41.30 27.27
CA LEU A 144 -9.13 -41.07 28.69
C LEU A 144 -10.44 -40.97 29.50
N LYS A 145 -11.43 -40.26 28.96
CA LYS A 145 -12.74 -40.10 29.59
C LYS A 145 -13.51 -41.41 29.68
N GLU A 146 -13.38 -42.27 28.68
CA GLU A 146 -13.97 -43.61 28.68
C GLU A 146 -13.32 -44.50 29.74
N LYS A 147 -11.98 -44.56 29.79
CA LYS A 147 -11.25 -45.29 30.85
C LYS A 147 -11.66 -44.82 32.25
N HIS A 148 -11.68 -43.52 32.48
CA HIS A 148 -12.10 -42.96 33.77
C HIS A 148 -13.57 -43.27 34.10
N ARG A 149 -14.45 -43.35 33.10
CA ARG A 149 -15.84 -43.79 33.31
C ARG A 149 -15.90 -45.27 33.70
N GLU A 150 -15.09 -46.13 33.08
CA GLU A 150 -14.99 -47.54 33.43
C GLU A 150 -14.41 -47.75 34.84
N GLU A 151 -13.36 -47.02 35.19
CA GLU A 151 -12.77 -47.01 36.54
C GLU A 151 -13.81 -46.62 37.58
N LYS A 152 -14.54 -45.52 37.37
CA LYS A 152 -15.65 -45.13 38.27
C LYS A 152 -16.74 -46.19 38.38
N LYS A 153 -17.04 -46.93 37.31
CA LYS A 153 -17.99 -48.05 37.36
C LYS A 153 -17.43 -49.20 38.21
N LYS A 154 -16.14 -49.54 38.05
CA LYS A 154 -15.46 -50.56 38.84
C LYS A 154 -15.39 -50.18 40.32
N GLU A 155 -14.97 -48.96 40.64
CA GLU A 155 -14.93 -48.43 42.01
C GLU A 155 -16.31 -48.50 42.68
N LYS A 156 -17.38 -48.07 41.98
CA LYS A 156 -18.75 -48.18 42.49
C LYS A 156 -19.16 -49.63 42.74
N LYS A 157 -18.84 -50.54 41.81
CA LYS A 157 -19.14 -51.98 41.95
C LYS A 157 -18.38 -52.60 43.12
N GLU A 158 -17.11 -52.24 43.32
CA GLU A 158 -16.30 -52.69 44.45
C GLU A 158 -16.82 -52.14 45.78
N LEU A 159 -17.18 -50.85 45.83
CA LEU A 159 -17.78 -50.24 47.00
C LEU A 159 -19.10 -50.94 47.37
N LEU A 160 -19.96 -51.21 46.37
CA LEU A 160 -21.18 -52.01 46.54
C LEU A 160 -20.86 -53.43 47.04
N ARG A 161 -19.85 -54.11 46.50
CA ARG A 161 -19.42 -55.45 46.94
C ARG A 161 -18.96 -55.45 48.40
N ARG A 162 -18.17 -54.45 48.81
CA ARG A 162 -17.72 -54.30 50.20
C ARG A 162 -18.89 -54.03 51.14
N LYS A 163 -19.82 -53.14 50.76
CA LYS A 163 -21.00 -52.83 51.59
C LYS A 163 -22.00 -53.99 51.65
N SER A 164 -22.25 -54.68 50.54
CA SER A 164 -23.19 -55.82 50.46
C SER A 164 -22.75 -57.02 51.27
N SER A 165 -21.45 -57.20 51.52
CA SER A 165 -20.94 -58.18 52.50
C SER A 165 -21.45 -57.94 53.92
N THR A 166 -21.91 -56.74 54.25
CA THR A 166 -22.50 -56.38 55.54
C THR A 166 -24.03 -56.31 55.48
N TRP A 167 -24.64 -56.67 54.34
CA TRP A 167 -26.10 -56.67 54.23
C TRP A 167 -26.64 -57.88 54.96
N VAL A 168 -27.67 -57.64 55.78
CA VAL A 168 -28.32 -58.65 56.59
C VAL A 168 -29.59 -59.07 55.85
N ASP A 169 -29.75 -60.37 55.60
CA ASP A 169 -30.97 -60.93 55.03
C ASP A 169 -32.15 -60.70 56.01
N GLU A 170 -33.36 -60.53 55.47
CA GLU A 170 -34.56 -60.20 56.27
C GLU A 170 -34.81 -61.23 57.40
N ASP A 171 -34.61 -62.51 57.10
CA ASP A 171 -34.73 -63.63 58.04
C ASP A 171 -33.71 -63.59 59.21
N LYS A 172 -32.63 -62.81 59.07
CA LYS A 172 -31.54 -62.68 60.06
C LYS A 172 -31.47 -61.29 60.69
N LEU A 173 -32.35 -60.38 60.28
CA LEU A 173 -32.33 -58.97 60.67
C LEU A 173 -32.55 -58.78 62.18
N GLU A 174 -33.56 -59.43 62.75
CA GLU A 174 -33.87 -59.36 64.17
C GLU A 174 -32.71 -59.85 65.05
N LYS A 175 -32.02 -60.91 64.61
CA LYS A 175 -30.85 -61.46 65.32
C LYS A 175 -29.67 -60.50 65.29
N ALA A 176 -29.39 -59.90 64.14
CA ALA A 176 -28.32 -58.90 64.01
C ALA A 176 -28.59 -57.63 64.83
N ILE A 177 -29.85 -57.18 64.92
CA ILE A 177 -30.25 -56.04 65.76
C ILE A 177 -29.97 -56.34 67.24
N LEU A 178 -30.34 -57.52 67.72
CA LEU A 178 -30.10 -57.93 69.11
C LEU A 178 -28.59 -58.03 69.42
N GLU A 179 -27.80 -58.58 68.50
CA GLU A 179 -26.34 -58.70 68.66
C GLU A 179 -25.66 -57.33 68.76
N VAL A 180 -26.05 -56.38 67.90
CA VAL A 180 -25.57 -55.00 67.99
C VAL A 180 -25.97 -54.33 69.30
N ILE A 181 -27.21 -54.51 69.78
CA ILE A 181 -27.67 -53.93 71.04
C ILE A 181 -26.85 -54.45 72.24
N VAL A 182 -26.47 -55.73 72.21
CA VAL A 182 -25.66 -56.37 73.26
C VAL A 182 -24.18 -55.95 73.19
N ASP A 183 -23.64 -55.72 71.99
CA ASP A 183 -22.25 -55.32 71.76
C ASP A 183 -21.98 -53.81 71.91
N ILE A 184 -23.00 -52.98 72.18
CA ILE A 184 -22.81 -51.56 72.54
C ILE A 184 -22.00 -51.49 73.84
N LYS A 185 -20.68 -51.31 73.73
CA LYS A 185 -19.86 -50.78 74.81
C LYS A 185 -20.27 -49.31 75.03
N PRO A 186 -20.71 -48.92 76.23
CA PRO A 186 -20.82 -47.49 76.55
C PRO A 186 -19.42 -46.86 76.48
N LEU A 187 -19.35 -45.67 75.87
CA LEU A 187 -18.16 -44.82 75.84
C LEU A 187 -17.63 -44.54 77.25
#